data_AF-A0AAE7BAB7-F1
#
_entry.id   AF-A0AAE7BAB7-F1
#
_cell.length_a   1.000
_cell.length_b   1.000
_cell.length_c   1.000
_cell.angle_alpha   90.00
_cell.angle_beta   90.00
_cell.angle_gamma   90.00
#
_symmetry.space_group_name_H-M   'P 1'
#
loop_
_entity.id
_entity.type
_entity.pdbx_description
1 polymer ?
#
loop_
_entity_poly.entity_id
_entity_poly.type
_entity_poly.pdbx_seq_one_letter_code
_entity_poly.pdbx_strand_id
1 'polypeptide(L)'
;MHKCLIEICQEFETVKDFLTDTTSQKEEIINALFLDFMECFPSIKEEKLKYPKEFIHDVSLFNEGNFMLVQKFQDVQMRYLMLSDFYDYARLTKKYIKT
;
A
#
# COMPACT_ATOMS: atom_id res chain seq x y z
N MET A 1 -5.26 8.86 10.92
CA MET A 1 -5.20 7.63 10.10
C MET A 1 -5.33 6.44 11.04
N HIS A 2 -5.81 5.26 10.61
CA HIS A 2 -5.87 4.07 11.49
C HIS A 2 -4.46 3.59 11.85
N LYS A 3 -4.28 2.98 13.03
CA LYS A 3 -2.95 2.59 13.55
C LYS A 3 -2.16 1.70 12.58
N CYS A 4 -2.78 0.66 12.04
CA CYS A 4 -2.17 -0.23 11.05
C CYS A 4 -1.63 0.52 9.82
N LEU A 5 -2.36 1.52 9.30
CA LEU A 5 -1.95 2.31 8.14
C LEU A 5 -0.78 3.24 8.49
N ILE A 6 -0.69 3.69 9.74
CA ILE A 6 0.45 4.48 10.21
C ILE A 6 1.70 3.60 10.27
N GLU A 7 1.57 2.39 10.81
CA GLU A 7 2.66 1.42 10.92
C GLU A 7 3.18 1.04 9.51
N ILE A 8 2.28 0.77 8.55
CA ILE A 8 2.64 0.53 7.15
C ILE A 8 3.42 1.72 6.57
N CYS A 9 2.96 2.96 6.77
CA CYS A 9 3.68 4.14 6.30
C CYS A 9 5.07 4.28 6.95
N GLN A 10 5.21 4.00 8.24
CA GLN A 10 6.48 4.10 8.96
C GLN A 10 7.48 3.07 8.46
N GLU A 11 7.04 1.84 8.26
CA GLU A 11 7.89 0.76 7.78
C GLU A 11 8.24 0.93 6.30
N PHE A 12 7.30 1.45 5.49
CA PHE A 12 7.58 1.81 4.09
C PHE A 12 8.70 2.86 3.96
N GLU A 13 8.83 3.82 4.89
CA GLU A 13 9.93 4.80 4.87
C GLU A 13 11.33 4.19 5.04
N THR A 14 11.42 2.98 5.58
CA THR A 14 12.68 2.25 5.71
C THR A 14 13.14 1.67 4.37
N VAL A 15 12.20 1.48 3.44
CA VAL A 15 12.47 0.96 2.10
C VAL A 15 12.85 2.12 1.19
N LYS A 16 14.16 2.36 1.06
CA LYS A 16 14.72 3.36 0.16
C LYS A 16 15.31 2.75 -1.10
N ASP A 17 15.27 3.52 -2.18
CA ASP A 17 15.92 3.21 -3.45
C ASP A 17 15.47 1.87 -4.04
N PHE A 18 14.23 1.45 -3.75
CA PHE A 18 13.71 0.14 -4.15
C PHE A 18 13.82 -0.10 -5.66
N LEU A 19 13.47 0.91 -6.47
CA LEU A 19 13.47 0.83 -7.93
C LEU A 19 14.88 0.82 -8.56
N THR A 20 15.90 1.24 -7.81
CA THR A 20 17.28 1.36 -8.31
C THR A 20 18.22 0.32 -7.70
N ASP A 21 17.88 -0.22 -6.54
CA ASP A 21 18.64 -1.22 -5.79
C ASP A 21 17.67 -2.19 -5.09
N THR A 22 17.07 -3.09 -5.87
CA THR A 22 16.16 -4.11 -5.35
C THR A 22 16.96 -5.28 -4.76
N THR A 23 16.71 -5.60 -3.50
CA THR A 23 17.28 -6.79 -2.84
C THR A 23 16.15 -7.69 -2.37
N SER A 24 16.40 -9.00 -2.24
CA SER A 24 15.39 -9.96 -1.77
C SER A 24 14.80 -9.58 -0.41
N GLN A 25 15.60 -8.98 0.47
CA GLN A 25 15.11 -8.47 1.76
C GLN A 25 14.12 -7.31 1.58
N LYS A 26 14.38 -6.37 0.67
CA LYS A 26 13.43 -5.28 0.39
C LYS A 26 12.16 -5.82 -0.27
N GLU A 27 12.27 -6.84 -1.12
CA GLU A 27 11.10 -7.51 -1.72
C GLU A 27 10.22 -8.17 -0.66
N GLU A 28 10.82 -8.87 0.31
CA GLU A 28 10.10 -9.46 1.44
C GLU A 28 9.35 -8.40 2.26
N ILE A 29 10.00 -7.26 2.56
CA ILE A 29 9.36 -6.15 3.27
C ILE A 29 8.17 -5.61 2.47
N ILE A 30 8.34 -5.35 1.17
CA ILE A 30 7.24 -4.86 0.32
C ILE A 30 6.10 -5.85 0.24
N ASN A 31 6.40 -7.16 0.18
CA ASN A 31 5.39 -8.20 0.18
C ASN A 31 4.60 -8.23 1.49
N ALA A 32 5.27 -8.13 2.63
CA ALA A 32 4.63 -8.06 3.94
C ALA A 32 3.73 -6.83 4.06
N LEU A 33 4.28 -5.64 3.75
CA LEU A 33 3.54 -4.38 3.81
C LEU A 33 2.32 -4.37 2.89
N PHE A 34 2.43 -4.99 1.72
CA PHE A 34 1.31 -5.11 0.80
C PHE A 34 0.21 -5.99 1.39
N LEU A 35 0.54 -7.15 1.97
CA LEU A 35 -0.46 -8.03 2.60
C LEU A 35 -1.15 -7.34 3.79
N ASP A 36 -0.37 -6.69 4.65
CA ASP A 36 -0.90 -5.92 5.80
C ASP A 36 -1.82 -4.78 5.34
N PHE A 37 -1.47 -4.13 4.24
CA PHE A 37 -2.30 -3.11 3.61
C PHE A 37 -3.63 -3.69 3.10
N MET A 38 -3.59 -4.83 2.40
CA MET A 38 -4.78 -5.46 1.85
C MET A 38 -5.72 -6.01 2.93
N GLU A 39 -5.19 -6.40 4.10
CA GLU A 39 -5.99 -6.76 5.25
C GLU A 39 -6.56 -5.51 5.96
N CYS A 40 -5.74 -4.48 6.16
CA CYS A 40 -6.18 -3.35 6.96
C CYS A 40 -7.07 -2.36 6.21
N PHE A 41 -6.81 -2.08 4.92
CA PHE A 41 -7.53 -1.07 4.16
C PHE A 41 -9.04 -1.32 4.06
N PRO A 42 -9.53 -2.55 3.73
CA PRO A 42 -10.97 -2.85 3.66
C PRO A 42 -11.66 -2.81 5.02
N SER A 43 -10.94 -3.11 6.10
CA SER A 43 -11.48 -3.03 7.46
C SER A 43 -11.85 -1.60 7.86
N ILE A 44 -11.27 -0.62 7.17
CA ILE A 44 -11.53 0.80 7.37
C ILE A 44 -12.66 1.20 6.42
N LYS A 45 -13.89 1.28 6.95
CA LYS A 45 -15.08 1.72 6.20
C LYS A 45 -14.74 2.94 5.32
N GLU A 46 -14.91 2.76 4.00
CA GLU A 46 -14.53 3.68 2.91
C GLU A 46 -14.89 5.16 3.18
N GLU A 47 -15.95 5.41 3.93
CA GLU A 47 -16.48 6.75 4.24
C GLU A 47 -15.50 7.69 4.97
N LYS A 48 -14.46 7.17 5.65
CA LYS A 48 -13.46 8.02 6.33
C LYS A 48 -12.23 8.32 5.49
N LEU A 49 -12.04 7.61 4.40
CA LEU A 49 -10.85 7.69 3.59
C LEU A 49 -11.19 8.33 2.24
N LYS A 50 -11.01 9.65 2.13
CA LYS A 50 -11.12 10.43 0.89
C LYS A 50 -10.15 10.01 -0.26
N TYR A 51 -9.77 8.73 -0.37
CA TYR A 51 -8.91 8.23 -1.45
C TYR A 51 -9.61 8.35 -2.80
N PRO A 52 -8.86 8.40 -3.91
CA PRO A 52 -9.43 8.28 -5.25
C PRO A 52 -10.28 7.01 -5.36
N LYS A 53 -11.46 7.12 -6.00
CA LYS A 53 -12.37 5.99 -6.19
C LYS A 53 -11.72 4.84 -6.96
N GLU A 54 -10.84 5.15 -7.90
CA GLU A 54 -10.07 4.18 -8.68
C GLU A 54 -9.16 3.34 -7.78
N PHE A 55 -8.46 3.97 -6.83
CA PHE A 55 -7.59 3.27 -5.88
C PHE A 55 -8.38 2.34 -4.95
N ILE A 56 -9.52 2.80 -4.44
CA ILE A 56 -10.41 1.97 -3.62
C ILE A 56 -10.96 0.80 -4.44
N HIS A 57 -11.33 1.04 -5.70
CA HIS A 57 -11.84 0.02 -6.60
C HIS A 57 -10.79 -1.06 -6.91
N ASP A 58 -9.55 -0.68 -7.19
CA ASP A 58 -8.46 -1.61 -7.44
C ASP A 58 -8.17 -2.51 -6.23
N VAL A 59 -8.25 -1.97 -5.01
CA VAL A 59 -8.09 -2.74 -3.76
C VAL A 59 -9.25 -3.72 -3.56
N SER A 60 -10.49 -3.29 -3.81
CA SER A 60 -11.67 -4.16 -3.72
C SER A 60 -11.58 -5.32 -4.71
N LEU A 61 -11.26 -5.02 -5.97
CA LEU A 61 -11.16 -6.01 -7.03
C LEU A 61 -10.05 -7.05 -6.76
N PHE A 62 -8.91 -6.64 -6.19
CA PHE A 62 -7.90 -7.60 -5.77
C PHE A 62 -8.40 -8.53 -4.66
N ASN A 63 -9.07 -7.99 -3.64
CA ASN A 63 -9.62 -8.79 -2.54
C ASN A 63 -10.76 -9.72 -2.98
N GLU A 64 -11.49 -9.34 -4.02
CA GLU A 64 -12.46 -10.19 -4.70
C GLU A 64 -11.80 -11.29 -5.57
N GLY A 65 -10.47 -11.31 -5.67
CA GLY A 65 -9.72 -12.31 -6.42
C GLY A 65 -9.73 -12.09 -7.92
N ASN A 66 -9.92 -10.85 -8.39
CA ASN A 66 -9.91 -10.54 -9.82
C ASN A 66 -8.57 -10.95 -10.46
N PHE A 67 -8.64 -11.90 -11.40
CA PHE A 67 -7.47 -12.54 -11.99
C PHE A 67 -6.46 -11.56 -12.61
N MET A 68 -6.92 -10.49 -13.26
CA MET A 68 -6.03 -9.50 -13.89
C MET A 68 -5.27 -8.68 -12.84
N LEU A 69 -5.92 -8.28 -11.75
CA LEU A 69 -5.26 -7.54 -10.67
C LEU A 69 -4.37 -8.45 -9.83
N VAL A 70 -4.79 -9.69 -9.57
CA VAL A 70 -3.95 -10.68 -8.90
C VAL A 70 -2.67 -10.94 -9.70
N GLN A 71 -2.76 -11.06 -11.03
CA GLN A 71 -1.58 -11.17 -11.90
C GLN A 71 -0.71 -9.90 -11.90
N LYS A 72 -1.32 -8.71 -11.97
CA LYS A 72 -0.58 -7.43 -11.93
C LYS A 72 0.22 -7.29 -10.63
N PHE A 73 -0.35 -7.70 -9.51
CA PHE A 73 0.33 -7.69 -8.21
C PHE A 73 1.16 -8.95 -7.95
N GLN A 74 1.42 -9.83 -8.93
CA GLN A 74 2.52 -10.81 -8.79
C GLN A 74 3.88 -10.12 -8.89
N ASP A 75 3.93 -8.97 -9.57
CA ASP A 75 5.12 -8.13 -9.64
C ASP A 75 5.28 -7.33 -8.33
N VAL A 76 6.41 -7.53 -7.65
CA VAL A 76 6.75 -6.82 -6.41
C VAL A 76 6.94 -5.32 -6.64
N GLN A 77 7.37 -4.91 -7.84
CA GLN A 77 7.48 -3.49 -8.19
C GLN A 77 6.10 -2.84 -8.27
N MET A 78 5.09 -3.54 -8.77
CA MET A 78 3.71 -3.05 -8.78
C MET A 78 3.15 -2.90 -7.36
N ARG A 79 3.51 -3.82 -6.44
CA ARG A 79 3.17 -3.69 -5.01
C ARG A 79 3.84 -2.46 -4.40
N TYR A 80 5.12 -2.25 -4.68
CA TYR A 80 5.86 -1.08 -4.23
C TYR A 80 5.23 0.23 -4.73
N LEU A 81 4.90 0.32 -6.03
CA LEU A 81 4.29 1.52 -6.61
C LEU A 81 2.95 1.86 -5.96
N MET A 82 2.11 0.84 -5.72
CA MET A 82 0.82 1.03 -5.07
C MET A 82 0.95 1.51 -3.61
N LEU A 83 1.90 0.93 -2.85
CA LEU A 83 2.24 1.40 -1.51
C LEU A 83 2.84 2.83 -1.52
N SER A 84 3.63 3.16 -2.55
CA SER A 84 4.19 4.50 -2.74
C SER A 84 3.08 5.53 -2.98
N ASP A 85 2.14 5.24 -3.88
CA ASP A 85 0.99 6.12 -4.16
C ASP A 85 0.15 6.33 -2.90
N PHE A 86 -0.08 5.26 -2.13
CA PHE A 86 -0.75 5.34 -0.84
C PHE A 86 0.01 6.23 0.16
N TYR A 87 1.31 6.01 0.32
CA TYR A 87 2.16 6.77 1.22
C TYR A 87 2.18 8.26 0.85
N ASP A 88 2.35 8.57 -0.45
CA ASP A 88 2.35 9.94 -0.94
C ASP A 88 0.99 10.62 -0.72
N TYR A 89 -0.11 9.93 -0.98
CA TYR A 89 -1.43 10.45 -0.65
C TYR A 89 -1.56 10.71 0.86
N ALA A 90 -1.14 9.77 1.71
CA ALA A 90 -1.25 9.90 3.17
C ALA A 90 -0.47 11.11 3.69
N ARG A 91 0.71 11.36 3.10
CA ARG A 91 1.57 12.51 3.38
C ARG A 91 0.96 13.82 2.85
N LEU A 92 0.53 13.87 1.59
CA LEU A 92 -0.06 15.05 0.96
C LEU A 92 -1.35 15.50 1.65
N THR A 93 -2.17 14.55 2.08
CA THR A 93 -3.42 14.86 2.81
C THR A 93 -3.22 15.19 4.29
N LYS A 94 -1.96 15.26 4.76
CA LYS A 94 -1.57 15.46 6.17
C LYS A 94 -2.23 14.46 7.13
N LYS A 95 -2.68 13.31 6.62
CA LYS A 95 -3.26 12.22 7.42
C LYS A 95 -2.18 11.44 8.14
N TYR A 96 -0.97 11.45 7.57
CA TYR A 96 0.25 10.97 8.18
C TYR A 96 1.09 12.17 8.63
N ILE A 97 1.30 12.28 9.95
CA ILE A 97 2.22 13.23 10.56
C ILE A 97 3.36 12.39 11.11
N LYS A 98 4.58 12.66 10.62
CA LYS A 98 5.79 12.01 11.11
C LYS A 98 6.03 12.49 12.54
N THR A 99 5.73 11.62 13.50
CA THR A 99 5.95 11.87 14.94
C THR A 99 7.43 11.75 15.27
#